data_AF-A0A3Q3KF19-F1
#
_entry.id   AF-A0A3Q3KF19-F1
#
_cell.length_a   1.000
_cell.length_b   1.000
_cell.length_c   1.000
_cell.angle_alpha   90.00
_cell.angle_beta   90.00
_cell.angle_gamma   90.00
#
_symmetry.space_group_name_H-M   'P 1'
#
loop_
_entity.id
_entity.type
_entity.pdbx_description
1 polymer ?
#
loop_
_entity_poly.entity_id
_entity_poly.type
_entity_poly.pdbx_seq_one_letter_code
_entity_poly.pdbx_strand_id
1 'polypeptide(L)' 'MMNQIEMGLKMLIGVDPVPDSQGEKMCWDSMMKLKGFEAAGRKQGKHKQRIWLKISSNGLKIVDERTGVSHIN' A
#
# COMPACT_ATOMS: atom_id res chain seq x y z
N MET A 1 4.68 -16.72 22.06
CA MET A 1 5.47 -15.59 21.53
C MET A 1 4.78 -15.15 20.25
N MET A 2 4.33 -13.88 20.16
CA MET A 2 3.60 -13.40 18.97
C MET A 2 4.57 -13.24 17.80
N ASN A 3 4.41 -14.08 16.79
CA ASN A 3 5.18 -14.02 15.55
C ASN A 3 4.76 -12.76 14.78
N GLN A 4 5.62 -11.74 14.77
CA GLN A 4 5.51 -10.67 13.79
C GLN A 4 5.98 -11.23 12.45
N ILE A 5 5.12 -11.15 11.43
CA ILE A 5 5.48 -11.52 10.07
C ILE A 5 5.86 -10.23 9.36
N GLU A 6 7.13 -10.11 9.00
CA GLU A 6 7.62 -9.01 8.18
C GLU A 6 7.59 -9.44 6.71
N MET A 7 6.66 -8.88 5.94
CA MET A 7 6.59 -9.10 4.50
C MET A 7 7.21 -7.91 3.77
N GLY A 8 8.28 -8.17 3.03
CA GLY A 8 8.86 -7.19 2.11
C GLY A 8 7.95 -6.99 0.90
N LEU A 9 7.00 -6.05 0.99
CA LEU A 9 6.17 -5.66 -0.15
C LEU A 9 6.93 -4.67 -1.02
N LYS A 10 7.25 -5.08 -2.25
CA LYS A 10 8.19 -4.33 -3.08
C LYS A 10 7.77 -2.88 -3.36
N MET A 11 6.48 -2.56 -3.37
CA MET A 11 6.00 -1.26 -3.87
C MET A 11 4.59 -0.86 -3.40
N LEU A 12 4.42 0.35 -2.84
CA LEU A 12 3.10 0.99 -2.59
C LEU A 12 2.61 1.69 -3.86
N ILE A 13 1.37 1.43 -4.29
CA ILE A 13 0.77 2.08 -5.49
C ILE A 13 0.09 3.40 -5.11
N GLY A 14 -0.60 3.45 -3.97
CA GLY A 14 -1.28 4.61 -3.43
C GLY A 14 -2.41 4.24 -2.47
N VAL A 15 -3.11 5.25 -1.95
CA VAL A 15 -4.29 5.11 -1.09
C VAL A 15 -5.44 5.82 -1.80
N ASP A 16 -6.57 5.14 -1.94
CA ASP A 16 -7.79 5.70 -2.54
C ASP A 16 -8.92 5.59 -1.50
N PRO A 17 -9.56 6.70 -1.11
CA PRO A 17 -10.73 6.64 -0.23
C PRO A 17 -11.90 6.02 -0.98
N VAL A 18 -12.52 5.02 -0.37
CA VAL A 18 -13.69 4.31 -0.91
C VAL A 18 -14.96 4.73 -0.16
N PRO A 19 -16.12 4.81 -0.85
CA PRO A 19 -17.35 5.31 -0.24
C PRO A 19 -17.97 4.33 0.78
N ASP A 20 -17.77 3.02 0.62
CA ASP A 20 -18.28 2.01 1.55
C ASP A 20 -17.17 1.07 2.03
N SER A 21 -17.42 0.39 3.15
CA SER A 21 -16.47 -0.55 3.76
C SER A 21 -16.36 -1.89 3.03
N GLN A 22 -17.30 -2.21 2.14
CA GLN A 22 -17.36 -3.49 1.43
C GLN A 22 -17.88 -3.32 -0.01
N GLY A 23 -17.30 -4.07 -0.94
CA GLY A 23 -17.76 -4.15 -2.32
C GLY A 23 -16.65 -4.56 -3.30
N GLU A 24 -16.81 -5.71 -3.97
CA GLU A 24 -15.80 -6.21 -4.90
C GLU A 24 -15.57 -5.22 -6.06
N LYS A 25 -16.64 -4.79 -6.73
CA LYS A 25 -16.56 -3.84 -7.84
C LYS A 25 -15.83 -2.55 -7.43
N MET A 26 -16.11 -2.04 -6.23
CA MET A 26 -15.47 -0.84 -5.69
C MET A 26 -13.97 -1.02 -5.50
N CYS A 27 -13.55 -2.13 -4.87
CA CYS A 27 -12.14 -2.47 -4.71
C CYS A 27 -11.43 -2.62 -6.07
N TRP A 28 -12.10 -3.21 -7.06
CA TRP A 28 -11.59 -3.33 -8.43
C TRP A 28 -11.43 -1.97 -9.11
N ASP A 29 -12.43 -1.11 -9.02
CA ASP A 29 -12.41 0.24 -9.61
C ASP A 29 -11.29 1.09 -9.00
N SER A 30 -11.15 1.09 -7.67
CA SER A 30 -10.05 1.77 -6.97
C SER A 30 -8.69 1.21 -7.32
N MET A 31 -8.54 -0.12 -7.42
CA MET A 31 -7.27 -0.74 -7.82
C MET A 31 -6.89 -0.37 -9.26
N MET A 32 -7.86 -0.34 -10.19
CA MET A 32 -7.62 0.06 -11.58
C MET A 32 -7.23 1.54 -11.68
N LYS A 33 -7.91 2.40 -10.94
CA LYS A 33 -7.56 3.83 -10.82
C LYS A 33 -6.13 4.03 -10.33
N LEU A 34 -5.74 3.36 -9.25
CA LEU A 34 -4.39 3.44 -8.68
C LEU A 34 -3.32 2.91 -9.64
N LYS A 35 -3.59 1.79 -10.34
CA LYS A 35 -2.70 1.29 -11.40
C LYS A 35 -2.54 2.28 -12.55
N GLY A 36 -3.61 2.97 -12.94
CA GLY A 36 -3.58 4.03 -13.95
C GLY A 36 -2.66 5.20 -13.56
N PHE A 37 -2.78 5.66 -12.31
CA PHE A 37 -1.90 6.72 -11.79
C PHE A 37 -0.45 6.29 -11.74
N GLU A 38 -0.16 5.05 -11.34
CA GLU A 38 1.20 4.58 -11.36
C GLU A 38 1.76 4.44 -12.79
N ALA A 39 0.97 3.94 -13.74
CA ALA A 39 1.39 3.88 -15.13
C ALA A 39 1.76 5.28 -15.67
N ALA A 40 1.00 6.31 -15.28
CA ALA A 40 1.32 7.71 -15.60
C ALA A 40 2.59 8.20 -14.86
N GLY A 41 2.75 7.88 -13.57
CA GLY A 41 3.93 8.22 -12.78
C GLY A 41 5.22 7.58 -13.30
N ARG A 42 5.15 6.31 -13.74
CA ARG A 42 6.27 5.59 -14.35
C ARG A 42 6.71 6.23 -15.66
N LYS A 43 5.77 6.72 -16.48
CA LYS A 43 6.09 7.52 -17.68
C LYS A 43 6.82 8.82 -17.35
N GLN A 44 6.61 9.38 -16.16
CA GLN A 44 7.31 10.56 -15.64
C GLN A 44 8.62 10.20 -14.89
N GLY A 45 9.05 8.94 -14.93
CA GLY A 45 10.26 8.47 -14.22
C GLY A 45 10.11 8.32 -12.70
N LYS A 46 8.91 8.51 -12.15
CA LYS A 46 8.63 8.28 -10.72
C LYS A 46 8.36 6.79 -10.50
N HIS A 47 9.26 6.15 -9.75
CA HIS A 47 9.10 4.76 -9.34
C HIS A 47 8.29 4.67 -8.05
N LYS A 48 7.57 3.55 -7.86
CA LYS A 48 6.81 3.29 -6.63
C LYS A 48 7.73 3.34 -5.41
N GLN A 49 7.21 3.90 -4.31
CA GLN A 49 7.88 3.90 -3.02
C GLN A 49 7.98 2.46 -2.50
N ARG A 50 9.18 2.07 -2.08
CA ARG A 50 9.40 0.76 -1.48
C ARG A 50 9.03 0.84 0.00
N ILE A 51 8.22 -0.13 0.44
CA ILE A 51 7.69 -0.16 1.80
C ILE A 51 7.87 -1.56 2.39
N TRP A 52 7.87 -1.66 3.72
CA TRP A 52 7.70 -2.92 4.41
C TRP A 52 6.33 -2.96 5.04
N LEU A 53 5.65 -4.10 4.90
CA LEU A 53 4.39 -4.34 5.58
C LEU A 53 4.67 -5.23 6.78
N LYS A 54 4.50 -4.67 7.98
CA LYS A 54 4.60 -5.42 9.22
C LYS A 54 3.21 -5.88 9.62
N ILE A 55 3.02 -7.20 9.68
CA ILE A 55 1.76 -7.81 10.08
C ILE A 55 1.93 -8.38 11.48
N SER A 56 1.08 -7.93 12.39
CA SER A 56 1.03 -8.41 13.77
C SER A 56 -0.41 -8.66 14.19
N SER A 57 -0.59 -9.38 15.30
CA SER A 57 -1.90 -9.53 15.94
C SER A 57 -2.55 -8.20 16.33
N ASN A 58 -1.77 -7.13 16.47
CA ASN A 58 -2.26 -5.79 16.82
C ASN A 58 -2.63 -4.96 15.58
N GLY A 59 -2.50 -5.54 14.38
CA GLY A 59 -2.85 -4.90 13.12
C GLY A 59 -1.69 -4.84 12.11
N LEU A 60 -1.93 -4.02 11.08
CA LEU A 60 -1.05 -3.81 9.92
C LEU A 60 -0.33 -2.47 10.06
N LYS A 61 0.97 -2.45 9.78
CA LYS A 61 1.77 -1.22 9.70
C LYS A 61 2.52 -1.15 8.39
N ILE A 62 2.42 0.00 7.72
CA ILE A 62 3.19 0.31 6.51
C ILE A 62 4.39 1.14 6.94
N VAL A 63 5.59 0.67 6.60
CA VAL A 63 6.84 1.34 6.95
C VAL A 63 7.58 1.69 5.66
N ASP A 64 8.00 2.94 5.51
CA ASP A 64 8.87 3.32 4.39
C ASP A 64 10.25 2.65 4.53
N GLU A 65 10.72 1.96 3.48
CA GLU A 65 12.02 1.26 3.51
C GLU A 65 13.22 2.23 3.64
N ARG A 66 13.12 3.43 3.08
CA ARG A 66 14.20 4.43 3.05
C ARG A 66 14.23 5.29 4.31
N THR A 67 13.07 5.69 4.83
CA THR A 67 12.99 6.62 5.96
C THR A 67 12.68 5.95 7.29
N GLY A 68 12.17 4.71 7.28
CA GLY A 68 11.73 4.00 8.47
C GLY A 68 10.46 4.58 9.11
N VAL A 69 9.84 5.61 8.50
CA VAL A 69 8.61 6.21 9.00
C VAL A 69 7.46 5.22 8.82
N SER A 70 6.77 4.92 9.91
CA SER A 70 5.57 4.07 9.90
C SER A 70 4.32 4.93 9.81
N HIS A 71 3.51 4.70 8.78
CA HIS A 71 2.17 5.28 8.67
C HIS A 71 1.13 4.28 9.19
N ILE A 72 0.31 4.76 10.12
CA ILE A 72 -0.87 4.08 10.64
C ILE A 72 -2.03 4.99 10.20
N ASN A 73 -3.02 4.42 9.52
CA ASN A 73 -4.27 5.11 9.21
C ASN A 73 -5.29 4.76 10.29
#